data_AF-A0A7J5YBN1-F1
#
_entry.id   AF-A0A7J5YBN1-F1
#
_cell.length_a   1.000
_cell.length_b   1.000
_cell.length_c   1.000
_cell.angle_alpha   90.00
_cell.angle_beta   90.00
_cell.angle_gamma   90.00
#
_symmetry.space_group_name_H-M   'P 1'
#
loop_
_entity.id
_entity.type
_entity.pdbx_description
1 polymer ?
#
loop_
_entity_poly.entity_id
_entity_poly.type
_entity_poly.pdbx_seq_one_letter_code
_entity_poly.pdbx_strand_id
1 'polypeptide(L)'
;MLDYQKGKITLPQYKIYRALEEELDRNASHPAVAPIYFPQELARLQTLERDLEHFFGSEWRQRVIVPAATVRYQERIRRIGAESPDLLVAHAYTRYLGDLSGGQVFDDLQKMLSVTTTEAEDQSEGNAVKSNNMFPSLPSMQFTVGVCVALTTVGLGFYAL
;
A
#
# COMPACT_ATOMS: atom_id res chain seq x y z
N MET A 1 19.95 19.38 -10.09
CA MET A 1 20.37 18.83 -8.78
C MET A 1 19.24 18.07 -8.08
N LEU A 2 17.99 18.57 -8.10
CA LEU A 2 16.84 17.88 -7.50
C LEU A 2 16.49 16.54 -8.18
N ASP A 3 16.53 16.47 -9.50
CA ASP A 3 16.19 15.25 -10.25
C ASP A 3 17.15 14.09 -9.97
N TYR A 4 18.44 14.40 -9.80
CA TYR A 4 19.44 13.43 -9.38
C TYR A 4 19.18 12.91 -7.95
N GLN A 5 18.72 13.76 -7.03
CA GLN A 5 18.35 13.33 -5.68
C GLN A 5 17.09 12.46 -5.67
N LYS A 6 16.09 12.81 -6.50
CA LYS A 6 14.89 11.99 -6.69
C LYS A 6 15.26 10.62 -7.24
N GLY A 7 16.08 10.56 -8.28
CA GLY A 7 16.59 9.30 -8.83
C GLY A 7 17.27 8.42 -7.78
N LYS A 8 18.05 9.00 -6.86
CA LYS A 8 18.69 8.24 -5.77
C LYS A 8 17.70 7.55 -4.85
N ILE A 9 16.52 8.14 -4.62
CA ILE A 9 15.46 7.56 -3.79
C ILE A 9 14.67 6.50 -4.58
N THR A 10 14.50 6.71 -5.89
CA THR A 10 13.79 5.78 -6.80
C THR A 10 14.54 4.46 -6.96
N LEU A 11 15.88 4.46 -6.95
CA LEU A 11 16.70 3.25 -7.14
C LEU A 11 16.41 2.12 -6.12
N PRO A 12 16.42 2.39 -4.79
CA PRO A 12 15.99 1.41 -3.80
C PRO A 12 14.55 0.91 -4.00
N GLN A 13 13.62 1.80 -4.36
CA GLN A 13 12.22 1.44 -4.58
C GLN A 13 12.11 0.47 -5.75
N TYR A 14 12.73 0.78 -6.90
CA TYR A 14 12.79 -0.12 -8.05
C TYR A 14 13.24 -1.52 -7.66
N LYS A 15 14.31 -1.64 -6.86
CA LYS A 15 14.82 -2.93 -6.42
C LYS A 15 13.83 -3.68 -5.51
N ILE A 16 13.15 -3.00 -4.61
CA ILE A 16 12.14 -3.60 -3.72
C ILE A 16 10.92 -4.04 -4.51
N TYR A 17 10.34 -3.17 -5.35
CA TYR A 17 9.17 -3.52 -6.18
C TYR A 17 9.48 -4.64 -7.15
N ARG A 18 10.69 -4.66 -7.71
CA ARG A 18 11.11 -5.77 -8.56
C ARG A 18 11.03 -7.12 -7.84
N ALA A 19 11.57 -7.19 -6.63
CA ALA A 19 11.51 -8.43 -5.86
C ALA A 19 10.06 -8.77 -5.47
N LEU A 20 9.26 -7.78 -5.07
CA LEU A 20 7.86 -7.99 -4.69
C LEU A 20 7.01 -8.50 -5.85
N GLU A 21 7.07 -7.82 -7.00
CA GLU A 21 6.27 -8.12 -8.18
C GLU A 21 6.68 -9.48 -8.79
N GLU A 22 7.98 -9.79 -8.84
CA GLU A 22 8.45 -11.11 -9.28
C GLU A 22 7.91 -12.26 -8.37
N GLU A 23 7.84 -12.05 -7.05
CA GLU A 23 7.28 -13.07 -6.14
C GLU A 23 5.75 -13.11 -6.12
N LEU A 24 5.07 -11.99 -6.37
CA LEU A 24 3.61 -11.97 -6.58
C LEU A 24 3.24 -12.71 -7.87
N ASP A 25 3.96 -12.48 -8.96
CA ASP A 25 3.77 -13.19 -10.23
C ASP A 25 3.99 -14.70 -10.05
N ARG A 26 5.07 -15.09 -9.36
CA ARG A 26 5.39 -16.50 -9.07
C ARG A 26 4.27 -17.19 -8.28
N ASN A 27 3.63 -16.46 -7.36
CA ASN A 27 2.62 -17.00 -6.45
C ASN A 27 1.18 -16.59 -6.84
N ALA A 28 0.95 -16.12 -8.07
CA ALA A 28 -0.33 -15.57 -8.50
C ALA A 28 -1.52 -16.54 -8.33
N SER A 29 -1.28 -17.85 -8.41
CA SER A 29 -2.30 -18.88 -8.20
C SER A 29 -2.44 -19.35 -6.75
N HIS A 30 -1.63 -18.84 -5.81
CA HIS A 30 -1.70 -19.23 -4.40
C HIS A 30 -2.98 -18.64 -3.76
N PRO A 31 -3.78 -19.43 -2.99
CA PRO A 31 -5.07 -18.96 -2.48
C PRO A 31 -5.03 -17.67 -1.66
N ALA A 32 -3.94 -17.41 -0.93
CA ALA A 32 -3.77 -16.19 -0.16
C ALA A 32 -3.26 -14.98 -0.98
N VAL A 33 -2.70 -15.21 -2.16
CA VAL A 33 -2.11 -14.16 -3.02
C VAL A 33 -3.05 -13.79 -4.17
N ALA A 34 -3.73 -14.77 -4.77
CA ALA A 34 -4.66 -14.55 -5.88
C ALA A 34 -5.69 -13.41 -5.62
N PRO A 35 -6.28 -13.27 -4.40
CA PRO A 35 -7.25 -12.20 -4.13
C PRO A 35 -6.66 -10.78 -4.13
N ILE A 36 -5.33 -10.64 -4.03
CA ILE A 36 -4.62 -9.36 -4.00
C ILE A 36 -3.74 -9.13 -5.23
N TYR A 37 -3.82 -10.02 -6.22
CA TYR A 37 -2.98 -9.98 -7.42
C TYR A 37 -3.61 -9.09 -8.50
N PHE A 38 -3.27 -7.80 -8.47
CA PHE A 38 -3.76 -6.76 -9.38
C PHE A 38 -2.61 -6.10 -10.17
N PRO A 39 -1.94 -6.84 -11.08
CA PRO A 39 -0.75 -6.34 -11.76
C PRO A 39 -1.03 -5.17 -12.71
N GLN A 40 -2.26 -5.00 -13.20
CA GLN A 40 -2.61 -3.93 -14.14
C GLN A 40 -2.77 -2.59 -13.42
N GLU A 41 -3.27 -2.63 -12.19
CA GLU A 41 -3.61 -1.47 -11.38
C GLU A 41 -2.47 -1.07 -10.43
N LEU A 42 -1.76 -2.05 -9.86
CA LEU A 42 -0.80 -1.81 -8.79
C LEU A 42 0.67 -1.91 -9.21
N ALA A 43 1.01 -2.54 -10.34
CA ALA A 43 2.40 -2.73 -10.72
C ALA A 43 3.13 -1.38 -10.89
N ARG A 44 4.29 -1.26 -10.23
CA ARG A 44 5.10 -0.05 -10.20
C ARG A 44 6.33 -0.14 -11.08
N LEU A 45 6.78 -1.34 -11.44
CA LEU A 45 8.03 -1.56 -12.14
C LEU A 45 8.19 -0.66 -13.37
N GLN A 46 7.25 -0.69 -14.31
CA GLN A 46 7.35 0.08 -15.55
C GLN A 46 7.42 1.60 -15.30
N THR A 47 6.70 2.10 -14.30
CA THR A 47 6.72 3.53 -13.93
C THR A 47 8.07 3.89 -13.32
N LEU A 48 8.59 3.08 -12.41
CA LEU A 48 9.90 3.28 -11.79
C LEU A 48 11.04 3.21 -12.82
N GLU A 49 10.95 2.33 -13.81
CA GLU A 49 11.96 2.26 -14.88
C GLU A 49 11.98 3.52 -15.74
N ARG A 50 10.80 4.06 -16.10
CA ARG A 50 10.68 5.34 -16.82
C ARG A 50 11.24 6.50 -16.01
N ASP A 51 10.95 6.55 -14.71
CA ASP A 51 11.50 7.57 -13.81
C ASP A 51 13.02 7.49 -13.73
N LEU A 52 13.58 6.28 -13.62
CA LEU A 52 15.03 6.08 -13.55
C LEU A 52 15.74 6.42 -14.86
N GLU A 53 15.13 6.09 -16.00
CA GLU A 53 15.63 6.51 -17.30
C GLU A 53 15.62 8.03 -17.46
N HIS A 54 14.56 8.69 -16.98
CA HIS A 54 14.49 10.15 -16.96
C HIS A 54 15.59 10.77 -16.09
N PHE A 55 15.87 10.21 -14.91
CA PHE A 55 16.85 10.78 -13.96
C PHE A 55 18.32 10.44 -14.25
N PHE A 56 18.60 9.28 -14.83
CA PHE A 56 19.97 8.77 -15.00
C PHE A 56 20.34 8.40 -16.44
N GLY A 57 19.41 8.53 -17.40
CA GLY A 57 19.58 8.16 -18.81
C GLY A 57 19.43 6.66 -19.07
N SER A 58 19.61 6.23 -20.33
CA SER A 58 19.44 4.83 -20.77
C SER A 58 20.27 3.81 -19.96
N GLU A 59 21.46 4.24 -19.52
CA GLU A 59 22.40 3.41 -18.76
C GLU A 59 22.12 3.38 -17.25
N TRP A 60 20.94 3.82 -16.81
CA TRP A 60 20.57 3.84 -15.39
C TRP A 60 20.72 2.49 -14.71
N ARG A 61 20.48 1.39 -15.44
CA ARG A 61 20.60 0.01 -14.95
C ARG A 61 22.02 -0.34 -14.50
N GLN A 62 23.04 0.25 -15.12
CA GLN A 62 24.44 0.06 -14.75
C GLN A 62 24.85 0.85 -13.50
N ARG A 63 24.03 1.84 -13.11
CA ARG A 63 24.30 2.77 -12.00
C ARG A 63 23.54 2.42 -10.73
N VAL A 64 22.88 1.26 -10.69
CA VAL A 64 22.04 0.87 -9.56
C VAL A 64 22.89 0.41 -8.38
N ILE A 65 23.27 1.36 -7.55
CA ILE A 65 23.88 1.12 -6.24
C ILE A 65 22.82 1.42 -5.19
N VAL A 66 22.47 0.43 -4.38
CA VAL A 66 21.46 0.56 -3.31
C VAL A 66 22.07 0.22 -1.94
N PRO A 67 21.54 0.78 -0.84
CA PRO A 67 22.01 0.46 0.50
C PRO A 67 21.85 -1.02 0.85
N ALA A 68 22.69 -1.55 1.72
CA ALA A 68 22.60 -2.94 2.20
C ALA A 68 21.24 -3.29 2.84
N ALA A 69 20.53 -2.30 3.38
CA ALA A 69 19.16 -2.48 3.88
C ALA A 69 18.16 -2.84 2.76
N THR A 70 18.33 -2.28 1.56
CA THR A 70 17.50 -2.62 0.38
C THR A 70 17.71 -4.07 -0.03
N VAL A 71 18.97 -4.50 -0.09
CA VAL A 71 19.33 -5.89 -0.45
C VAL A 71 18.71 -6.88 0.53
N ARG A 72 18.89 -6.66 1.84
CA ARG A 72 18.27 -7.48 2.89
C ARG A 72 16.75 -7.54 2.78
N TYR A 73 16.12 -6.43 2.38
CA TYR A 73 14.67 -6.42 2.20
C TYR A 73 14.24 -7.27 0.99
N GLN A 74 14.94 -7.16 -0.14
CA GLN A 74 14.69 -8.01 -1.30
C GLN A 74 14.85 -9.50 -0.96
N GLU A 75 15.92 -9.86 -0.25
CA GLU A 75 16.15 -11.23 0.21
C GLU A 75 15.01 -11.73 1.10
N ARG A 76 14.50 -10.89 2.02
CA ARG A 76 13.35 -11.24 2.84
C ARG A 76 12.10 -11.49 2.02
N ILE A 77 11.80 -10.63 1.03
CA ILE A 77 10.65 -10.80 0.13
C ILE A 77 10.77 -12.11 -0.64
N ARG A 78 11.93 -12.37 -1.25
CA ARG A 78 12.18 -13.62 -1.99
C ARG A 78 12.05 -14.85 -1.13
N ARG A 79 12.60 -14.80 0.09
CA ARG A 79 12.48 -15.89 1.05
C ARG A 79 11.02 -16.16 1.43
N ILE A 80 10.23 -15.10 1.69
CA ILE A 80 8.80 -15.24 1.96
C ILE A 80 8.05 -15.81 0.75
N GLY A 81 8.31 -15.29 -0.45
CA GLY A 81 7.68 -15.79 -1.67
C GLY A 81 7.98 -17.26 -1.98
N ALA A 82 9.11 -17.78 -1.49
CA ALA A 82 9.47 -19.19 -1.63
C ALA A 82 8.96 -20.09 -0.48
N GLU A 83 9.03 -19.61 0.76
CA GLU A 83 8.80 -20.45 1.96
C GLU A 83 7.39 -20.28 2.56
N SER A 84 6.79 -19.09 2.45
CA SER A 84 5.52 -18.74 3.10
C SER A 84 4.74 -17.69 2.30
N PRO A 85 4.23 -18.02 1.10
CA PRO A 85 3.62 -17.06 0.18
C PRO A 85 2.41 -16.31 0.76
N ASP A 86 1.72 -16.90 1.74
CA ASP A 86 0.64 -16.26 2.49
C ASP A 86 1.07 -14.96 3.18
N LEU A 87 2.33 -14.82 3.56
CA LEU A 87 2.86 -13.61 4.18
C LEU A 87 3.24 -12.52 3.17
N LEU A 88 3.19 -12.79 1.85
CA LEU A 88 3.40 -11.76 0.82
C LEU A 88 2.35 -10.64 0.92
N VAL A 89 1.13 -10.96 1.39
CA VAL A 89 0.05 -9.99 1.61
C VAL A 89 0.48 -8.82 2.48
N ALA A 90 1.28 -9.07 3.52
CA ALA A 90 1.75 -8.03 4.43
C ALA A 90 2.69 -7.04 3.74
N HIS A 91 3.55 -7.55 2.85
CA HIS A 91 4.46 -6.72 2.06
C HIS A 91 3.72 -5.93 0.98
N ALA A 92 2.83 -6.59 0.22
CA ALA A 92 2.00 -5.94 -0.78
C ALA A 92 1.14 -4.83 -0.16
N TYR A 93 0.46 -5.12 0.96
CA TYR A 93 -0.35 -4.15 1.72
C TYR A 93 0.47 -2.93 2.10
N THR A 94 1.61 -3.14 2.77
CA THR A 94 2.45 -2.04 3.27
C THR A 94 2.99 -1.16 2.14
N ARG A 95 3.34 -1.77 0.99
CA ARG A 95 3.92 -1.05 -0.15
C ARG A 95 2.85 -0.33 -0.96
N TYR A 96 1.85 -1.05 -1.46
CA TYR A 96 0.84 -0.46 -2.34
C TYR A 96 -0.05 0.53 -1.60
N LEU A 97 -0.55 0.23 -0.39
CA LEU A 97 -1.35 1.22 0.34
C LEU A 97 -0.52 2.42 0.79
N GLY A 98 0.76 2.22 1.10
CA GLY A 98 1.68 3.33 1.37
C GLY A 98 1.76 4.29 0.18
N ASP A 99 1.86 3.77 -1.03
CA ASP A 99 1.94 4.58 -2.24
C ASP A 99 0.61 5.29 -2.56
N LEU A 100 -0.51 4.61 -2.34
CA LEU A 100 -1.85 5.15 -2.65
C LEU A 100 -2.29 6.20 -1.62
N SER A 101 -1.86 6.04 -0.37
CA SER A 101 -2.10 7.00 0.72
C SER A 101 -1.20 8.23 0.68
N GLY A 102 0.08 8.06 0.29
CA GLY A 102 1.06 9.14 0.15
C GLY A 102 1.01 9.87 -1.19
N GLY A 103 0.16 9.41 -2.13
CA GLY A 103 0.10 9.88 -3.51
C GLY A 103 -1.32 10.02 -4.06
N GLN A 104 -2.31 10.44 -3.27
CA GLN A 104 -3.64 10.86 -3.77
C GLN A 104 -4.42 9.83 -4.63
N VAL A 105 -4.29 8.52 -4.36
CA VAL A 105 -5.04 7.44 -5.07
C VAL A 105 -6.06 6.72 -4.16
N PHE A 106 -6.34 7.25 -2.97
CA PHE A 106 -7.34 6.68 -2.07
C PHE A 106 -8.74 6.51 -2.71
N ASP A 107 -9.09 7.40 -3.64
CA ASP A 107 -10.39 7.40 -4.31
C ASP A 107 -10.58 6.22 -5.27
N ASP A 108 -9.53 5.78 -5.96
CA ASP A 108 -9.63 4.69 -6.94
C ASP A 108 -9.63 3.32 -6.27
N LEU A 109 -8.92 3.18 -5.15
CA LEU A 109 -8.98 1.97 -4.33
C LEU A 109 -10.32 1.79 -3.63
N GLN A 110 -10.90 2.88 -3.10
CA GLN A 110 -12.27 2.85 -2.57
C GLN A 110 -13.25 2.37 -3.63
N LYS A 111 -13.15 2.83 -4.88
CA LYS A 111 -14.02 2.37 -5.97
C LYS A 111 -13.86 0.88 -6.24
N MET A 112 -12.64 0.36 -6.34
CA MET A 112 -12.41 -1.09 -6.55
C MET A 112 -12.94 -1.95 -5.40
N LEU A 113 -12.71 -1.56 -4.15
CA LEU A 113 -13.21 -2.28 -2.96
C LEU A 113 -14.73 -2.15 -2.79
N SER A 114 -15.32 -1.05 -3.25
CA SER A 114 -16.77 -0.85 -3.21
C SER A 114 -17.49 -1.77 -4.20
N VAL A 115 -16.89 -2.09 -5.35
CA VAL A 115 -17.45 -3.03 -6.34
C VAL A 115 -17.51 -4.46 -5.77
N THR A 116 -16.52 -4.87 -4.97
CA THR A 116 -16.55 -6.19 -4.30
C THR A 116 -17.54 -6.26 -3.14
N THR A 117 -17.95 -5.11 -2.59
CA THR A 117 -18.93 -5.06 -1.48
C THR A 117 -20.37 -5.08 -2.00
N THR A 118 -20.62 -4.64 -3.23
CA THR A 118 -21.97 -4.57 -3.82
C THR A 118 -22.56 -5.90 -4.28
N GLU A 119 -21.82 -7.01 -4.28
CA GLU A 119 -22.34 -8.33 -4.69
C GLU A 119 -22.78 -9.21 -3.50
N ALA A 120 -22.67 -8.73 -2.25
CA ALA A 120 -23.03 -9.50 -1.06
C ALA A 120 -24.34 -9.07 -0.38
N GLU A 121 -25.02 -8.02 -0.84
CA GLU A 121 -26.28 -7.55 -0.24
C GLU A 121 -27.32 -7.21 -1.31
N ASP A 122 -27.93 -8.24 -1.88
CA ASP A 122 -29.28 -8.09 -2.41
C ASP A 122 -30.11 -9.32 -2.05
N GLN A 123 -30.74 -9.29 -0.86
CA GLN A 123 -32.11 -9.74 -0.59
C GLN A 123 -32.54 -9.26 0.82
N SER A 124 -33.35 -8.21 0.90
CA SER A 124 -34.66 -8.21 1.60
C SER A 124 -35.21 -6.79 1.75
N GLU A 125 -36.45 -6.62 1.26
CA GLU A 125 -37.28 -5.41 1.26
C GLU A 125 -37.55 -4.81 2.65
N GLY A 126 -37.86 -3.49 2.72
CA GLY A 126 -38.71 -2.97 3.80
C GLY A 126 -38.60 -1.48 4.21
N ASN A 127 -39.24 -0.59 3.42
CA ASN A 127 -40.06 0.56 3.84
C ASN A 127 -39.50 1.78 4.65
N ALA A 128 -39.51 2.94 3.98
CA ALA A 128 -39.86 4.32 4.39
C ALA A 128 -39.45 4.92 5.75
N VAL A 129 -38.79 6.10 5.73
CA VAL A 129 -39.34 7.42 6.15
C VAL A 129 -38.40 8.55 5.68
N LYS A 130 -38.99 9.60 5.09
CA LYS A 130 -38.35 10.86 4.67
C LYS A 130 -38.07 11.78 5.87
N SER A 131 -36.91 12.44 5.90
CA SER A 131 -36.72 13.73 6.56
C SER A 131 -35.78 14.62 5.74
N ASN A 132 -36.23 15.84 5.43
CA ASN A 132 -35.57 16.78 4.54
C ASN A 132 -34.62 17.72 5.31
N ASN A 133 -33.42 17.86 4.73
CA ASN A 133 -32.57 19.05 4.57
C ASN A 133 -31.98 19.77 5.78
N MET A 134 -30.65 19.69 5.92
CA MET A 134 -29.77 20.86 6.12
C MET A 134 -28.29 20.45 5.89
N PHE A 135 -27.67 20.85 4.78
CA PHE A 135 -26.21 20.85 4.60
C PHE A 135 -25.76 22.32 4.59
N PRO A 136 -24.59 22.71 5.16
CA PRO A 136 -23.32 22.42 4.49
C PRO A 136 -22.05 22.23 5.36
N SER A 137 -21.09 21.47 4.81
CA SER A 137 -19.61 21.61 4.84
C SER A 137 -18.86 22.06 6.12
N LEU A 138 -18.00 21.20 6.70
CA LEU A 138 -16.52 21.21 6.53
C LEU A 138 -15.84 20.06 7.33
N PRO A 139 -14.67 19.52 6.90
CA PRO A 139 -14.09 18.29 7.40
C PRO A 139 -12.82 18.52 8.24
N SER A 140 -12.91 18.61 9.57
CA SER A 140 -11.70 18.62 10.43
C SER A 140 -12.00 18.54 11.93
N MET A 141 -12.80 17.58 12.42
CA MET A 141 -12.92 17.42 13.90
C MET A 141 -13.45 16.07 14.37
N GLN A 142 -12.85 14.96 13.92
CA GLN A 142 -13.14 13.63 14.49
C GLN A 142 -11.90 12.84 14.94
N PHE A 143 -10.68 13.37 14.78
CA PHE A 143 -9.46 12.65 15.18
C PHE A 143 -8.91 12.99 16.57
N THR A 144 -9.44 14.00 17.28
CA THR A 144 -8.80 14.48 18.51
C THR A 144 -9.32 13.81 19.80
N VAL A 145 -10.49 13.16 19.79
CA VAL A 145 -11.07 12.62 21.05
C VAL A 145 -10.60 11.18 21.34
N GLY A 146 -10.26 10.38 20.31
CA GLY A 146 -9.86 8.97 20.49
C GLY A 146 -8.46 8.75 21.06
N VAL A 147 -7.50 9.62 20.74
CA VAL A 147 -6.10 9.48 21.20
C VAL A 147 -5.93 9.86 22.68
N CYS A 148 -6.76 10.76 23.21
CA CYS A 148 -6.68 11.19 24.62
C CYS A 148 -7.21 10.16 25.62
N VAL A 149 -8.13 9.25 25.22
CA VAL A 149 -8.68 8.24 26.15
C VAL A 149 -7.72 7.06 26.33
N ALA A 150 -6.91 6.71 25.32
CA ALA A 150 -5.98 5.59 25.41
C ALA A 150 -4.75 5.88 26.32
N LEU A 151 -4.31 7.13 26.40
CA LEU A 151 -3.12 7.50 27.18
C LEU A 151 -3.36 7.54 28.70
N THR A 152 -4.61 7.69 29.16
CA THR A 152 -4.91 7.65 30.60
C THR A 152 -5.07 6.23 31.13
N THR A 153 -5.43 5.25 30.28
CA THR A 153 -5.63 3.86 30.71
C THR A 153 -4.31 3.11 30.92
N VAL A 154 -3.28 3.41 30.12
CA VAL A 154 -1.96 2.76 30.25
C VAL A 154 -1.14 3.34 31.43
N GLY A 155 -1.42 4.58 31.85
CA GLY A 155 -0.69 5.26 32.92
C GLY A 155 -0.98 4.76 34.35
N LEU A 156 -2.18 4.21 34.62
CA LEU A 156 -2.50 3.66 35.95
C LEU A 156 -1.95 2.25 36.18
N GLY A 157 -1.56 1.52 35.14
CA GLY A 157 -1.03 0.15 35.26
C GLY A 157 0.44 0.05 35.69
N PHE A 158 1.20 1.15 35.61
CA PHE A 158 2.63 1.16 35.96
C PHE A 158 2.93 1.68 37.38
N TYR A 159 1.93 2.16 38.12
CA TYR A 159 2.11 2.69 39.49
C TYR A 159 1.65 1.73 40.60
N ALA A 160 1.34 0.47 40.28
CA ALA A 160 0.94 -0.55 41.24
C ALA A 160 1.80 -1.82 41.16
N LEU A 161 3.13 -1.64 41.23
CA LEU A 161 4.08 -2.70 41.56
C LEU A 161 5.20 -2.14 42.44
#